data_AF-A0A955NGD0-F1
#
_entry.id   AF-A0A955NGD0-F1
#
_cell.length_a   1.000
_cell.length_b   1.000
_cell.length_c   1.000
_cell.angle_alpha   90.00
_cell.angle_beta   90.00
_cell.angle_gamma   90.00
#
_symmetry.space_group_name_H-M   'P 1'
#
loop_
_entity.id
_entity.type
_entity.pdbx_description
1 polymer ?
#
loop_
_entity_poly.entity_id
_entity_poly.type
_entity_poly.pdbx_seq_one_letter_code
_entity_poly.pdbx_strand_id
1 'polypeptide(L)'
;AVRAMEPELRVLIQEADQRLVERQVELQDLLLKRKLSRTAEEYKSNAMSATAARQSARIGKNLIGGQDVHFIVVDQKAGNPDERVKIVELLRQETDFDVEFYREQLRRAVSTLLDPIFGKGRFGV
;
A
#
# COMPACT_ATOMS: atom_id res chain seq x y z
N ALA A 1 23.02 -21.31 4.58
CA ALA A 1 23.18 -19.85 4.45
C ALA A 1 21.93 -19.11 4.92
N VAL A 2 20.81 -19.12 4.17
CA VAL A 2 19.60 -18.33 4.52
C VAL A 2 18.99 -18.68 5.89
N ARG A 3 18.95 -19.96 6.27
CA ARG A 3 18.41 -20.36 7.59
C ARG A 3 19.19 -19.78 8.78
N ALA A 4 20.48 -19.49 8.62
CA ALA A 4 21.30 -18.91 9.68
C ALA A 4 20.95 -17.44 9.94
N MET A 5 20.30 -16.77 8.98
CA MET A 5 19.91 -15.36 9.07
C MET A 5 18.56 -15.14 9.76
N GLU A 6 17.96 -16.20 10.33
CA GLU A 6 16.63 -16.09 10.96
C GLU A 6 16.56 -14.99 12.03
N PRO A 7 17.53 -14.88 12.96
CA PRO A 7 17.50 -13.85 13.99
C PRO A 7 17.50 -12.43 13.40
N GLU A 8 18.37 -12.17 12.42
CA GLU A 8 18.49 -10.86 11.78
C GLU A 8 17.24 -10.51 10.97
N LEU A 9 16.67 -11.48 10.24
CA LEU A 9 15.41 -11.29 9.51
C LEU A 9 14.25 -10.96 10.46
N ARG A 10 14.21 -11.60 11.64
CA ARG A 10 13.17 -11.34 12.63
C ARG A 10 13.25 -9.91 13.17
N VAL A 11 14.45 -9.45 13.53
CA VAL A 11 14.67 -8.08 13.99
C VAL A 11 14.24 -7.09 12.90
N LEU A 12 14.69 -7.29 11.66
CA LEU A 12 14.34 -6.42 10.53
C LEU A 12 12.82 -6.31 10.31
N ILE A 13 12.11 -7.43 10.37
CA ILE A 13 10.65 -7.45 10.20
C ILE A 13 9.94 -6.73 11.34
N GLN A 14 10.40 -6.92 12.58
CA GLN A 14 9.85 -6.24 13.76
C GLN A 14 10.09 -4.72 13.70
N GLU A 15 11.28 -4.30 13.29
CA GLU A 15 11.60 -2.87 13.10
C GLU A 15 10.74 -2.25 11.99
N ALA A 16 10.52 -2.95 10.89
CA ALA A 16 9.64 -2.49 9.82
C ALA A 16 8.18 -2.35 10.29
N ASP A 17 7.67 -3.32 11.05
CA ASP A 17 6.33 -3.26 11.65
C ASP A 17 6.20 -2.10 12.64
N GLN A 18 7.21 -1.91 13.50
CA GLN A 18 7.23 -0.82 14.47
C GLN A 18 7.26 0.55 13.79
N ARG A 19 8.04 0.72 12.72
CA ARG A 19 8.05 1.96 11.94
C ARG A 19 6.69 2.28 11.33
N LEU A 20 5.93 1.27 10.89
CA LEU A 20 4.55 1.47 10.42
C LEU A 20 3.65 1.93 11.56
N VAL A 21 3.71 1.27 12.73
CA VAL A 21 2.90 1.62 13.92
C VAL A 21 3.20 3.05 14.41
N GLU A 22 4.48 3.41 14.45
CA GLU A 22 4.95 4.74 14.87
C GLU A 22 4.84 5.81 13.78
N ARG A 23 4.39 5.43 12.56
CA ARG A 23 4.28 6.32 11.39
C ARG A 23 5.61 6.98 11.00
N GLN A 24 6.72 6.25 11.17
CA GLN A 24 8.08 6.66 10.81
C GLN A 24 8.51 6.07 9.45
N VAL A 25 7.55 5.98 8.53
CA VAL A 25 7.77 5.56 7.15
C VAL A 25 7.43 6.73 6.25
N GLU A 26 8.33 7.04 5.32
CA GLU A 26 8.11 8.08 4.33
C GLU A 26 6.96 7.68 3.40
N LEU A 27 6.05 8.61 3.09
CA LEU A 27 4.88 8.31 2.25
C LEU A 27 5.25 7.76 0.86
N GLN A 28 6.42 8.13 0.35
CA GLN A 28 6.96 7.63 -0.93
C GLN A 28 7.21 6.12 -0.91
N ASP A 29 7.58 5.55 0.24
CA ASP A 29 7.83 4.11 0.41
C ASP A 29 6.51 3.32 0.51
N LEU A 30 5.39 4.03 0.73
CA LEU A 30 4.04 3.47 0.84
C LEU A 30 3.25 3.55 -0.48
N LEU A 31 3.83 4.13 -1.53
CA LEU A 31 3.15 4.29 -2.81
C LEU A 31 2.84 2.94 -3.46
N LEU A 32 1.56 2.71 -3.69
CA LEU A 32 1.08 1.61 -4.52
C LEU A 32 0.99 2.07 -5.96
N LYS A 33 1.48 1.22 -6.86
CA LYS A 33 1.39 1.39 -8.30
C LYS A 33 0.32 0.48 -8.88
N ARG A 34 -0.60 1.03 -9.67
CA ARG A 34 -1.59 0.26 -10.44
C ARG A 34 -1.67 0.73 -11.88
N LYS A 35 -1.56 -0.21 -12.82
CA LYS A 35 -1.86 0.05 -14.23
C LYS A 35 -3.38 0.12 -14.42
N LEU A 36 -3.86 1.24 -14.93
CA LEU A 36 -5.25 1.41 -15.30
C LEU A 36 -5.55 0.66 -16.59
N SER A 37 -6.66 -0.04 -16.63
CA SER A 37 -7.15 -0.75 -17.82
C SER A 37 -8.18 0.07 -18.60
N ARG A 38 -8.70 1.14 -17.99
CA ARG A 38 -9.79 1.99 -18.49
C ARG A 38 -9.61 3.42 -17.98
N THR A 39 -10.37 4.35 -18.54
CA THR A 39 -10.48 5.75 -18.08
C THR A 39 -11.31 5.85 -16.79
N ALA A 40 -11.23 6.98 -16.09
CA ALA A 40 -11.91 7.20 -14.81
C ALA A 40 -13.45 7.06 -14.92
N GLU A 41 -14.01 7.54 -16.03
CA GLU A 41 -15.45 7.56 -16.34
C GLU A 41 -16.01 6.16 -16.63
N GLU A 42 -15.18 5.27 -17.16
CA GLU A 42 -15.54 3.89 -17.48
C GLU A 42 -15.59 2.97 -16.24
N TYR A 43 -15.05 3.42 -15.10
CA TYR A 43 -15.08 2.65 -13.87
C TYR A 43 -16.41 2.81 -13.12
N LYS A 44 -17.19 1.72 -13.08
CA LYS A 44 -18.42 1.62 -12.27
C LYS A 44 -18.17 1.13 -10.84
N SER A 45 -16.98 0.62 -10.53
CA SER A 45 -16.64 0.07 -9.21
C SER A 45 -16.07 1.13 -8.26
N ASN A 46 -16.10 0.83 -6.96
CA ASN A 46 -15.43 1.61 -5.92
C ASN A 46 -14.10 0.98 -5.47
N ALA A 47 -13.41 0.32 -6.41
CA ALA A 47 -12.08 -0.21 -6.18
C ALA A 47 -11.07 0.94 -6.01
N MET A 48 -10.01 0.72 -5.23
CA MET A 48 -8.97 1.73 -4.96
C MET A 48 -8.38 2.36 -6.23
N SER A 49 -8.12 1.55 -7.27
CA SER A 49 -7.62 2.05 -8.56
C SER A 49 -8.63 2.93 -9.30
N ALA A 50 -9.92 2.63 -9.20
CA ALA A 50 -10.98 3.46 -9.78
C ALA A 50 -11.10 4.79 -9.02
N THR A 51 -11.05 4.77 -7.68
CA THR A 51 -11.01 5.99 -6.86
C THR A 51 -9.80 6.84 -7.21
N ALA A 52 -8.61 6.24 -7.30
CA ALA A 52 -7.39 6.94 -7.64
C ALA A 52 -7.47 7.58 -9.04
N ALA A 53 -8.02 6.88 -10.03
CA ALA A 53 -8.26 7.43 -11.37
C ALA A 53 -9.21 8.64 -11.33
N ARG A 54 -10.30 8.59 -10.56
CA ARG A 54 -11.23 9.72 -10.38
C ARG A 54 -10.61 10.90 -9.64
N GLN A 55 -9.75 10.66 -8.65
CA GLN A 55 -8.99 11.73 -7.99
C GLN A 55 -8.05 12.43 -8.99
N SER A 56 -7.38 11.66 -9.85
CA SER A 56 -6.50 12.20 -10.90
C SER A 56 -7.27 13.07 -11.89
N ALA A 57 -8.42 12.60 -12.37
CA ALA A 57 -9.28 13.35 -13.28
C ALA A 57 -9.74 14.70 -12.68
N ARG A 58 -10.10 14.73 -11.39
CA ARG A 58 -10.53 15.96 -10.70
C ARG A 58 -9.48 17.05 -10.64
N ILE A 59 -8.20 16.70 -10.64
CA ILE A 59 -7.10 17.68 -10.71
C ILE A 59 -6.65 17.97 -12.15
N GLY A 60 -7.43 17.57 -13.15
CA GLY A 60 -7.15 17.78 -14.57
C GLY A 60 -6.15 16.79 -15.16
N LYS A 61 -5.74 15.76 -14.41
CA LYS A 61 -4.86 14.69 -14.89
C LYS A 61 -5.70 13.49 -15.34
N ASN A 62 -6.25 13.59 -16.55
CA ASN A 62 -7.03 12.51 -17.13
C ASN A 62 -6.12 11.36 -17.56
N LEU A 63 -6.06 10.33 -16.72
CA LEU A 63 -5.32 9.11 -17.04
C LEU A 63 -6.14 8.25 -18.01
N ILE A 64 -5.51 7.82 -19.09
CA ILE A 64 -6.08 6.87 -20.05
C ILE A 64 -5.66 5.43 -19.72
N GLY A 65 -6.40 4.47 -20.28
CA GLY A 65 -6.05 3.05 -20.17
C GLY A 65 -4.60 2.80 -20.61
N GLY A 66 -3.89 1.98 -19.84
CA GLY A 66 -2.48 1.65 -20.04
C GLY A 66 -1.50 2.47 -19.18
N GLN A 67 -1.94 3.60 -18.61
CA GLN A 67 -1.12 4.42 -17.72
C GLN A 67 -1.13 3.92 -16.27
N ASP A 68 -0.11 4.30 -15.52
CA ASP A 68 0.03 3.96 -14.11
C ASP A 68 -0.53 5.08 -13.23
N VAL A 69 -1.31 4.70 -12.20
CA VAL A 69 -1.68 5.57 -11.09
C VAL A 69 -0.91 5.17 -9.84
N HIS A 70 -0.41 6.18 -9.13
CA HIS A 70 0.32 6.01 -7.87
C HIS A 70 -0.49 6.63 -6.74
N PHE A 71 -0.74 5.87 -5.68
CA PHE A 71 -1.54 6.30 -4.55
C PHE A 71 -1.12 5.58 -3.26
N ILE A 72 -1.48 6.15 -2.12
CA ILE A 72 -1.41 5.47 -0.82
C ILE A 72 -2.83 5.13 -0.34
N VAL A 73 -2.94 4.20 0.60
CA VAL A 73 -4.18 3.92 1.33
C VAL A 73 -4.18 4.72 2.63
N VAL A 74 -5.20 5.54 2.84
CA VAL A 74 -5.29 6.43 4.01
C VAL A 74 -6.32 5.93 5.04
N ASP A 75 -7.43 5.34 4.59
CA ASP A 75 -8.38 4.61 5.44
C ASP A 75 -9.15 3.59 4.60
N GLN A 76 -8.70 2.34 4.56
CA GLN A 76 -9.34 1.30 3.75
C GLN A 76 -10.83 1.10 4.08
N LYS A 77 -11.23 1.40 5.31
CA LYS A 77 -12.56 1.12 5.85
C LYS A 77 -13.52 2.30 5.74
N ALA A 78 -13.04 3.46 5.27
CA ALA A 78 -13.88 4.64 5.10
C ALA A 78 -15.14 4.34 4.29
N GLY A 79 -16.30 4.85 4.73
CA GLY A 79 -17.57 4.66 4.02
C GLY A 79 -17.54 5.32 2.63
N ASN A 80 -16.94 6.50 2.55
CA ASN A 80 -16.70 7.22 1.31
C ASN A 80 -15.46 6.66 0.59
N PRO A 81 -15.59 6.13 -0.65
CA PRO A 81 -14.44 5.63 -1.39
C PRO A 81 -13.31 6.63 -1.59
N ASP A 82 -13.61 7.93 -1.70
CA ASP A 82 -12.62 8.99 -1.90
C ASP A 82 -11.72 9.23 -0.71
N GLU A 83 -12.18 8.86 0.49
CA GLU A 83 -11.40 8.94 1.72
C GLU A 83 -10.53 7.70 1.91
N ARG A 84 -10.63 6.68 1.04
CA ARG A 84 -9.84 5.44 1.22
C ARG A 84 -8.42 5.54 0.73
N VAL A 85 -8.19 6.36 -0.30
CA VAL A 85 -6.89 6.45 -0.96
C VAL A 85 -6.56 7.90 -1.28
N LYS A 86 -5.28 8.17 -1.51
CA LYS A 86 -4.82 9.48 -1.97
C LYS A 86 -3.75 9.31 -3.04
N ILE A 87 -3.98 9.89 -4.22
CA ILE A 87 -2.96 9.91 -5.28
C ILE A 87 -1.74 10.72 -4.86
N VAL A 88 -0.58 10.39 -5.43
CA VAL A 88 0.70 11.02 -5.10
C VAL A 88 0.66 12.55 -5.22
N GLU A 89 -0.08 13.09 -6.19
CA GLU A 89 -0.27 14.53 -6.39
C GLU A 89 -1.01 15.24 -5.26
N LEU A 90 -1.83 14.51 -4.53
CA LEU A 90 -2.66 15.05 -3.44
C LEU A 90 -2.03 14.83 -2.06
N LEU A 91 -0.84 14.21 -2.00
CA LEU A 91 -0.12 14.06 -0.74
C LEU A 91 0.32 15.41 -0.20
N ARG A 92 0.28 15.50 1.11
CA ARG A 92 0.71 16.62 1.94
C ARG A 92 1.54 16.08 3.09
N GLN A 93 2.35 16.91 3.72
CA GLN A 93 3.24 16.49 4.80
C GLN A 93 2.46 15.88 5.98
N GLU A 94 1.26 16.37 6.23
CA GLU A 94 0.32 15.93 7.25
C GLU A 94 -0.58 14.76 6.83
N THR A 95 -0.37 14.20 5.64
CA THR A 95 -1.20 13.07 5.18
C THR A 95 -0.87 11.81 5.97
N ASP A 96 -1.85 11.31 6.73
CA ASP A 96 -1.75 10.04 7.43
C ASP A 96 -2.02 8.85 6.49
N PHE A 97 -1.64 7.65 6.91
CA PHE A 97 -1.84 6.40 6.18
C PHE A 97 -2.50 5.32 7.05
N ASP A 98 -3.15 4.35 6.39
CA ASP A 98 -3.78 3.22 7.07
C ASP A 98 -2.71 2.22 7.52
N VAL A 99 -2.26 2.36 8.77
CA VAL A 99 -1.23 1.51 9.38
C VAL A 99 -1.58 0.02 9.22
N GLU A 100 -2.81 -0.39 9.51
CA GLU A 100 -3.18 -1.81 9.48
C GLU A 100 -3.22 -2.37 8.06
N PHE A 101 -3.63 -1.57 7.08
CA PHE A 101 -3.53 -1.96 5.67
C PHE A 101 -2.08 -2.32 5.28
N TYR A 102 -1.11 -1.47 5.64
CA TYR A 102 0.29 -1.67 5.28
C TYR A 102 0.96 -2.77 6.12
N ARG A 103 0.60 -2.92 7.38
CA ARG A 103 1.03 -4.08 8.20
C ARG A 103 0.56 -5.37 7.56
N GLU A 104 -0.70 -5.46 7.12
CA GLU A 104 -1.19 -6.63 6.40
C GLU A 104 -0.42 -6.90 5.09
N GLN A 105 0.03 -5.85 4.37
CA GLN A 105 0.90 -6.05 3.20
C GLN A 105 2.28 -6.59 3.60
N LEU A 106 2.87 -6.09 4.69
CA LEU A 106 4.14 -6.58 5.23
C LEU A 106 4.02 -8.06 5.62
N ARG A 107 2.97 -8.45 6.36
CA ARG A 107 2.67 -9.85 6.73
C ARG A 107 2.63 -10.75 5.50
N ARG A 108 1.87 -10.35 4.49
CA ARG A 108 1.74 -11.11 3.23
C ARG A 108 3.07 -11.27 2.52
N ALA A 109 3.87 -10.20 2.43
CA ALA A 109 5.17 -10.25 1.80
C ALA A 109 6.11 -11.21 2.56
N VAL A 110 6.13 -11.13 3.89
CA VAL A 110 6.93 -12.01 4.76
C VAL A 110 6.50 -13.47 4.59
N SER A 111 5.20 -13.77 4.68
CA SER A 111 4.69 -15.12 4.46
C SER A 111 5.04 -15.65 3.07
N THR A 112 4.85 -14.83 2.03
CA THR A 112 5.12 -15.23 0.64
C THR A 112 6.59 -15.62 0.43
N LEU A 113 7.52 -14.86 1.03
CA LEU A 113 8.96 -15.06 0.85
C LEU A 113 9.54 -16.12 1.81
N LEU A 114 9.10 -16.12 3.07
CA LEU A 114 9.79 -16.84 4.14
C LEU A 114 9.09 -18.13 4.55
N ASP A 115 7.77 -18.26 4.40
CA ASP A 115 7.07 -19.50 4.73
C ASP A 115 7.62 -20.73 3.98
N PRO A 116 7.97 -20.64 2.67
CA PRO A 116 8.56 -21.78 1.95
C PRO A 116 9.90 -22.25 2.53
N ILE A 117 10.61 -21.37 3.24
CA ILE A 117 11.94 -21.64 3.80
C ILE A 117 11.81 -22.07 5.27
N PHE A 118 11.10 -21.31 6.08
CA PHE A 118 11.08 -21.46 7.54
C PHE A 118 9.83 -22.14 8.10
N GLY A 119 8.80 -22.34 7.27
CA GLY A 119 7.49 -22.82 7.69
C GLY A 119 6.56 -21.67 8.08
N LYS A 120 5.25 -21.94 7.98
CA LYS A 120 4.20 -20.93 8.18
C LYS A 120 4.21 -20.36 9.60
N GLY A 121 4.04 -19.04 9.70
CA GLY A 121 3.86 -18.33 10.98
C GLY A 121 5.13 -18.19 11.82
N ARG A 122 6.30 -18.59 11.30
CA ARG A 122 7.60 -18.51 12.02
C ARG A 122 7.95 -17.08 12.44
N PHE A 123 7.55 -16.07 11.65
CA PHE A 123 7.93 -14.68 11.86
C PHE A 123 6.89 -13.86 12.63
N GLY A 124 5.74 -14.43 13.00
CA GLY A 124 4.78 -13.81 13.94
C GLY A 124 4.19 -12.47 13.51
N VAL A 125 4.42 -12.06 12.26
CA VAL A 125 3.73 -10.98 11.59
C VAL A 125 2.44 -11.49 11.00
#